data_AF-A0A7Y0KMI1-F1
#
_entry.id   AF-A0A7Y0KMI1-F1
#
_cell.length_a   1.000
_cell.length_b   1.000
_cell.length_c   1.000
_cell.angle_alpha   90.00
_cell.angle_beta   90.00
_cell.angle_gamma   90.00
#
_symmetry.space_group_name_H-M   'P 1'
#
loop_
_entity.id
_entity.type
_entity.pdbx_description
1 polymer ?
#
loop_
_entity_poly.entity_id
_entity_poly.type
_entity_poly.pdbx_seq_one_letter_code
_entity_poly.pdbx_strand_id
1 'polypeptide(L)'
;MLRLDQVPAGSDRVNRVAATRSPRTPAARCRRRHGRIDVGVTPRPRGGHAVIENQTAADEYREIAGRFTAHVEGVPDDATWERLAPVPGWTARDVVRHLVEWFPPFLAGGTGVELPPGPDVDADPVGAWRTMSDGLQAVLDDPASAGKVLTNPHIGEVALPEAVSRFFTADVFMHTWDLARATGQDETLDPQRCAVMLAGMEPLDDLLRASGQYGPKVDVPEDADVQTRMLAFIGRDPRWEQPAPAS
;
A
#
# COMPACT_ATOMS: atom_id res chain seq x y z
N MET A 1 -13.11 10.16 5.73
CA MET A 1 -13.13 10.06 4.26
C MET A 1 -12.37 11.27 3.67
N LEU A 2 -11.12 11.09 3.25
CA LEU A 2 -10.37 12.12 2.51
C LEU A 2 -10.19 11.62 1.07
N ARG A 3 -10.77 12.36 0.12
CA ARG A 3 -10.63 12.14 -1.33
C ARG A 3 -9.21 12.47 -1.77
N LEU A 4 -8.67 11.72 -2.73
CA LEU A 4 -7.32 11.91 -3.29
C LEU A 4 -7.09 13.22 -4.07
N ASP A 5 -8.04 14.16 -4.10
CA ASP A 5 -8.04 15.30 -5.05
C ASP A 5 -7.83 16.70 -4.43
N GLN A 6 -7.10 16.85 -3.31
CA GLN A 6 -6.85 18.18 -2.72
C GLN A 6 -5.42 18.35 -2.18
N VAL A 7 -4.48 18.71 -3.07
CA VAL A 7 -3.23 19.40 -2.68
C VAL A 7 -3.16 20.73 -3.45
N PRO A 8 -3.18 21.90 -2.79
CA PRO A 8 -3.10 23.18 -3.48
C PRO A 8 -1.66 23.52 -3.90
N ALA A 9 -1.53 24.02 -5.14
CA ALA A 9 -0.28 24.52 -5.71
C ALA A 9 0.21 25.79 -4.96
N GLY A 10 1.41 25.72 -4.40
CA GLY A 10 2.10 26.83 -3.75
C GLY A 10 2.79 27.75 -4.76
N SER A 11 2.35 29.01 -4.78
CA SER A 11 2.79 30.14 -5.61
C SER A 11 4.29 30.46 -5.53
N ASP A 12 4.86 30.77 -6.69
CA ASP A 12 6.10 31.53 -6.90
C ASP A 12 6.13 32.83 -6.08
N ARG A 13 7.23 33.07 -5.36
CA ARG A 13 7.78 34.44 -5.16
C ARG A 13 9.30 34.42 -5.19
N VAL A 14 9.80 35.04 -6.25
CA VAL A 14 11.17 35.49 -6.49
C VAL A 14 11.65 36.39 -5.35
N ASN A 15 12.88 36.17 -4.85
CA ASN A 15 13.66 37.28 -4.31
C ASN A 15 15.10 37.24 -4.81
N ARG A 16 15.51 38.34 -5.43
CA ARG A 16 16.77 38.57 -6.13
C ARG A 16 17.58 39.50 -5.24
N VAL A 17 18.79 39.11 -4.82
CA VAL A 17 19.78 40.04 -4.26
C VAL A 17 21.11 39.84 -4.96
N ALA A 18 21.72 40.99 -5.29
CA ALA A 18 22.79 41.19 -6.24
C ALA A 18 24.19 40.80 -5.74
N ALA A 19 25.07 40.62 -6.72
CA ALA A 19 26.45 40.20 -6.61
C ALA A 19 27.42 41.29 -6.11
N THR A 20 28.55 40.86 -5.53
CA THR A 20 29.82 41.60 -5.53
C THR A 20 30.98 40.69 -5.90
N ARG A 21 31.91 41.23 -6.69
CA ARG A 21 32.96 40.53 -7.47
C ARG A 21 34.37 40.77 -6.88
N SER A 22 35.20 39.71 -6.91
CA SER A 22 36.65 39.66 -7.22
C SER A 22 37.70 40.25 -6.24
N PRO A 23 38.97 39.74 -6.18
CA PRO A 23 39.86 39.43 -7.33
C PRO A 23 40.69 38.11 -7.30
N ARG A 24 41.28 37.81 -8.49
CA ARG A 24 42.26 36.75 -8.82
C ARG A 24 43.68 37.18 -8.39
N THR A 25 44.68 36.32 -8.15
CA THR A 25 45.60 35.53 -9.04
C THR A 25 46.79 35.02 -8.16
N PRO A 26 47.81 34.20 -8.58
CA PRO A 26 48.03 33.35 -9.76
C PRO A 26 48.50 31.90 -9.47
N ALA A 27 48.83 31.20 -10.56
CA ALA A 27 49.00 29.76 -10.73
C ALA A 27 50.29 29.11 -10.17
N ALA A 28 50.21 27.81 -9.87
CA ALA A 28 51.34 26.88 -9.97
C ALA A 28 50.94 25.65 -10.79
N ARG A 29 51.77 25.35 -11.78
CA ARG A 29 51.58 24.37 -12.84
C ARG A 29 52.33 23.10 -12.45
N CYS A 30 51.65 21.96 -12.37
CA CYS A 30 52.34 20.67 -12.38
C CYS A 30 51.67 19.76 -13.42
N ARG A 31 52.49 19.31 -14.39
CA ARG A 31 52.11 18.38 -15.46
C ARG A 31 52.19 16.93 -14.93
N ARG A 32 51.58 16.03 -15.72
CA ARG A 32 51.66 14.54 -15.75
C ARG A 32 50.37 13.93 -15.20
N ARG A 33 49.71 12.93 -15.80
CA ARG A 33 49.94 12.08 -16.98
C ARG A 33 48.54 11.58 -17.41
N HIS A 34 48.40 11.22 -18.68
CA HIS A 34 47.21 10.58 -19.24
C HIS A 34 46.93 9.24 -18.54
N GLY A 35 45.75 9.12 -17.93
CA GLY A 35 45.13 7.87 -17.51
C GLY A 35 43.66 7.95 -17.89
N ARG A 36 43.28 7.22 -18.94
CA ARG A 36 41.91 7.10 -19.42
C ARG A 36 41.18 6.19 -18.44
N ILE A 37 40.40 6.77 -17.52
CA ILE A 37 39.49 6.01 -16.65
C ILE A 37 38.20 5.88 -17.46
N ASP A 38 37.96 4.66 -17.93
CA ASP A 38 36.65 4.24 -18.41
C ASP A 38 35.69 4.30 -17.22
N VAL A 39 34.88 5.34 -17.14
CA VAL A 39 33.77 5.40 -16.19
C VAL A 39 32.67 4.55 -16.80
N GLY A 40 32.79 3.24 -16.60
CA GLY A 40 31.69 2.31 -16.85
C GLY A 40 30.51 2.75 -16.00
N VAL A 41 29.55 3.40 -16.64
CA VAL A 41 28.23 3.67 -16.06
C VAL A 41 27.63 2.32 -15.76
N THR A 42 27.71 1.90 -14.50
CA THR A 42 26.96 0.76 -14.01
C THR A 42 25.47 1.11 -14.13
N PRO A 43 24.64 0.24 -14.72
CA PRO A 43 23.21 0.46 -14.72
C PRO A 43 22.74 0.50 -13.26
N ARG A 44 22.03 1.58 -12.90
CA ARG A 44 21.28 1.66 -11.65
C ARG A 44 20.34 0.45 -11.60
N PRO A 45 20.27 -0.31 -10.49
CA PRO A 45 19.27 -1.35 -10.37
C PRO A 45 17.90 -0.67 -10.44
N ARG A 46 17.04 -1.13 -11.37
CA ARG A 46 15.61 -0.84 -11.30
C ARG A 46 15.14 -1.41 -9.96
N GLY A 47 14.43 -0.62 -9.17
CA GLY A 47 13.83 -1.07 -7.92
C GLY A 47 12.98 -2.31 -8.21
N GLY A 48 13.53 -3.48 -7.92
CA GLY A 48 12.82 -4.73 -8.03
C GLY A 48 11.87 -4.77 -6.85
N HIS A 49 10.57 -4.75 -7.15
CA HIS A 49 9.56 -5.10 -6.15
C HIS A 49 9.86 -6.53 -5.70
N ALA A 50 9.91 -6.74 -4.39
CA ALA A 50 10.12 -8.06 -3.84
C ALA A 50 8.88 -8.92 -4.15
N VAL A 51 9.07 -9.89 -5.04
CA VAL A 51 8.06 -10.87 -5.45
C VAL A 51 8.37 -12.15 -4.66
N ILE A 52 7.37 -12.81 -4.09
CA ILE A 52 7.56 -14.21 -3.70
C ILE A 52 7.72 -14.99 -5.01
N GLU A 53 8.92 -15.55 -5.23
CA GLU A 53 9.30 -16.14 -6.51
C GLU A 53 8.28 -17.19 -6.98
N ASN A 54 7.91 -17.15 -8.26
CA ASN A 54 7.01 -18.08 -8.96
C ASN A 54 5.49 -18.02 -8.65
N GLN A 55 4.98 -16.96 -8.00
CA GLN A 55 3.52 -16.75 -7.86
C GLN A 55 2.99 -15.75 -8.89
N THR A 56 1.87 -16.07 -9.55
CA THR A 56 1.15 -15.10 -10.39
C THR A 56 0.34 -14.14 -9.52
N ALA A 57 0.01 -12.94 -10.01
CA ALA A 57 -0.87 -12.02 -9.28
C ALA A 57 -2.26 -12.63 -8.97
N ALA A 58 -2.74 -13.53 -9.84
CA ALA A 58 -3.99 -14.26 -9.63
C ALA A 58 -3.89 -15.25 -8.46
N ASP A 59 -2.79 -15.99 -8.35
CA ASP A 59 -2.56 -16.93 -7.25
C ASP A 59 -2.31 -16.21 -5.92
N GLU A 60 -1.55 -15.11 -5.99
CA GLU A 60 -1.27 -14.24 -4.86
C GLU A 60 -2.55 -13.59 -4.30
N TYR A 61 -3.38 -13.04 -5.19
CA TYR A 61 -4.66 -12.48 -4.79
C TYR A 61 -5.57 -13.55 -4.19
N ARG A 62 -5.66 -14.74 -4.81
CA ARG A 62 -6.47 -15.86 -4.32
C ARG A 62 -6.10 -16.25 -2.89
N GLU A 63 -4.80 -16.35 -2.60
CA GLU A 63 -4.30 -16.69 -1.28
C GLU A 63 -4.64 -15.61 -0.25
N ILE A 64 -4.30 -14.35 -0.54
CA ILE A 64 -4.45 -13.24 0.41
C ILE A 64 -5.92 -12.88 0.62
N ALA A 65 -6.68 -12.75 -0.46
CA ALA A 65 -8.11 -12.48 -0.40
C ALA A 65 -8.85 -13.65 0.27
N GLY A 66 -8.44 -14.90 0.04
CA GLY A 66 -9.00 -16.06 0.71
C GLY A 66 -8.86 -16.02 2.24
N ARG A 67 -7.73 -15.53 2.75
CA ARG A 67 -7.53 -15.30 4.19
C ARG A 67 -8.42 -14.18 4.72
N PHE A 68 -8.51 -13.06 4.00
CA PHE A 68 -9.41 -11.98 4.39
C PHE A 68 -10.89 -12.42 4.38
N THR A 69 -11.30 -13.18 3.36
CA THR A 69 -12.63 -13.81 3.26
C THR A 69 -12.94 -14.65 4.49
N ALA A 70 -12.00 -15.48 4.96
CA ALA A 70 -12.20 -16.28 6.16
C ALA A 70 -12.46 -15.42 7.41
N HIS A 71 -11.80 -14.27 7.54
CA HIS A 71 -12.06 -13.34 8.65
C HIS A 71 -13.40 -12.61 8.52
N VAL A 72 -13.77 -12.19 7.31
CA VAL A 72 -15.08 -11.56 7.05
C VAL A 72 -16.23 -12.53 7.37
N GLU A 73 -16.11 -13.79 6.96
CA GLU A 73 -17.09 -14.84 7.22
C GLU A 73 -17.09 -15.31 8.67
N GLY A 74 -15.96 -15.16 9.37
CA GLY A 74 -15.76 -15.53 10.76
C GLY A 74 -16.29 -14.52 11.77
N VAL A 75 -16.80 -13.35 11.34
CA VAL A 75 -17.39 -12.37 12.26
C VAL A 75 -18.68 -12.93 12.86
N PRO A 76 -18.77 -13.09 14.20
CA PRO A 76 -19.81 -13.91 14.83
C PRO A 76 -21.19 -13.26 14.87
N ASP A 77 -21.25 -11.93 14.92
CA ASP A 77 -22.50 -11.18 15.06
C ASP A 77 -22.38 -9.72 14.59
N ASP A 78 -23.52 -9.07 14.42
CA ASP A 78 -23.65 -7.67 14.01
C ASP A 78 -22.95 -6.69 14.96
N ALA A 79 -22.93 -6.98 16.26
CA ALA A 79 -22.29 -6.10 17.25
C ALA A 79 -20.76 -6.08 17.08
N THR A 80 -20.17 -7.20 16.62
CA THR A 80 -18.73 -7.30 16.38
C THR A 80 -18.30 -6.41 15.20
N TRP A 81 -19.17 -6.18 14.22
CA TRP A 81 -18.89 -5.25 13.12
C TRP A 81 -18.71 -3.80 13.58
N GLU A 82 -19.32 -3.42 14.70
CA GLU A 82 -19.24 -2.08 15.29
C GLU A 82 -18.03 -1.88 16.22
N ARG A 83 -17.25 -2.93 16.46
CA ARG A 83 -16.01 -2.83 17.24
C ARG A 83 -15.01 -1.97 16.50
N LEU A 84 -14.34 -1.07 17.22
CA LEU A 84 -13.25 -0.28 16.65
C LEU A 84 -12.15 -1.17 16.06
N ALA A 85 -11.59 -0.73 14.96
CA ALA A 85 -10.41 -1.31 14.34
C ALA A 85 -9.13 -0.58 14.78
N PRO A 86 -7.95 -1.19 14.62
CA PRO A 86 -6.64 -0.54 14.80
C PRO A 86 -6.32 0.56 13.78
N VAL A 87 -7.34 1.09 13.10
CA VAL A 87 -7.26 2.23 12.17
C VAL A 87 -8.08 3.36 12.80
N PRO A 88 -7.50 4.54 13.08
CA PRO A 88 -8.17 5.60 13.82
C PRO A 88 -9.54 5.98 13.22
N GLY A 89 -10.58 5.82 14.04
CA GLY A 89 -11.96 6.18 13.69
C GLY A 89 -12.70 5.16 12.83
N TRP A 90 -12.14 3.97 12.63
CA TRP A 90 -12.78 2.89 11.87
C TRP A 90 -13.34 1.84 12.82
N THR A 91 -14.42 1.21 12.41
CA THR A 91 -14.93 -0.05 12.92
C THR A 91 -14.44 -1.23 12.08
N ALA A 92 -14.68 -2.47 12.52
CA ALA A 92 -14.44 -3.66 11.70
C ALA A 92 -15.20 -3.59 10.37
N ARG A 93 -16.41 -3.01 10.36
CA ARG A 93 -17.19 -2.79 9.14
C ARG A 93 -16.50 -1.82 8.19
N ASP A 94 -15.89 -0.77 8.72
CA ASP A 94 -15.18 0.23 7.92
C ASP A 94 -13.95 -0.34 7.20
N VAL A 95 -13.31 -1.37 7.77
CA VAL A 95 -12.21 -2.09 7.09
C VAL A 95 -12.71 -2.74 5.79
N VAL A 96 -13.85 -3.44 5.85
CA VAL A 96 -14.47 -4.04 4.67
C VAL A 96 -14.94 -2.96 3.70
N ARG A 97 -15.61 -1.93 4.23
CA ARG A 97 -16.10 -0.78 3.45
C ARG A 97 -15.02 -0.16 2.60
N HIS A 98 -13.88 0.15 3.21
CA HIS A 98 -12.74 0.72 2.51
C HIS A 98 -12.37 -0.12 1.30
N LEU A 99 -12.08 -1.40 1.51
CA LEU A 99 -11.61 -2.30 0.45
C LEU A 99 -12.61 -2.46 -0.71
N VAL A 100 -13.92 -2.48 -0.42
CA VAL A 100 -14.94 -2.65 -1.48
C VAL A 100 -15.33 -1.35 -2.17
N GLU A 101 -15.09 -0.19 -1.55
CA GLU A 101 -15.50 1.11 -2.12
C GLU A 101 -14.39 1.81 -2.89
N TRP A 102 -13.12 1.72 -2.46
CA TRP A 102 -12.04 2.49 -3.09
C TRP A 102 -11.55 1.86 -4.41
N PHE A 103 -11.48 0.53 -4.46
CA PHE A 103 -10.79 -0.16 -5.56
C PHE A 103 -11.61 -0.28 -6.85
N PRO A 104 -12.91 -0.61 -6.84
CA PRO A 104 -13.70 -0.70 -8.07
C PRO A 104 -13.66 0.56 -8.94
N PRO A 105 -13.89 1.80 -8.43
CA PRO A 105 -13.81 2.99 -9.27
C PRO A 105 -12.39 3.29 -9.75
N PHE A 106 -11.37 2.92 -8.97
CA PHE A 106 -9.97 3.03 -9.38
C PHE A 106 -9.65 2.10 -10.56
N LEU A 107 -10.10 0.84 -10.50
CA LEU A 107 -9.94 -0.13 -11.57
C LEU A 107 -10.70 0.30 -12.83
N ALA A 108 -11.97 0.67 -12.70
CA ALA A 108 -12.82 1.12 -13.79
C ALA A 108 -12.24 2.36 -14.47
N GLY A 109 -11.86 3.38 -13.70
CA GLY A 109 -11.27 4.61 -14.22
C GLY A 109 -9.94 4.41 -14.96
N GLY A 110 -9.14 3.43 -14.54
CA GLY A 110 -7.82 3.18 -15.14
C GLY A 110 -7.79 2.15 -16.28
N THR A 111 -8.78 1.26 -16.36
CA THR A 111 -8.78 0.12 -17.29
C THR A 111 -10.08 -0.05 -18.09
N GLY A 112 -11.17 0.60 -17.68
CA GLY A 112 -12.53 0.36 -18.17
C GLY A 112 -13.12 -0.98 -17.72
N VAL A 113 -12.47 -1.72 -16.81
CA VAL A 113 -13.01 -2.96 -16.24
C VAL A 113 -13.96 -2.62 -15.10
N GLU A 114 -15.21 -3.02 -15.24
CA GLU A 114 -16.24 -2.88 -14.22
C GLU A 114 -16.38 -4.20 -13.43
N LEU A 115 -16.33 -4.10 -12.10
CA LEU A 115 -16.63 -5.23 -11.21
C LEU A 115 -18.16 -5.31 -10.97
N PRO A 116 -18.70 -6.51 -10.68
CA PRO A 116 -20.11 -6.65 -10.35
C PRO A 116 -20.48 -5.80 -9.12
N PRO A 117 -21.65 -5.13 -9.13
CA PRO A 117 -22.11 -4.38 -7.96
C PRO A 117 -22.50 -5.34 -6.83
N GLY A 118 -21.92 -5.13 -5.65
CA GLY A 118 -22.31 -5.84 -4.42
C GLY A 118 -23.44 -5.16 -3.65
N PRO A 119 -23.98 -5.80 -2.60
CA PRO A 119 -24.88 -5.16 -1.65
C PRO A 119 -24.19 -4.03 -0.88
N ASP A 120 -24.98 -3.22 -0.18
CA ASP A 120 -24.46 -2.20 0.74
C ASP A 120 -23.75 -2.87 1.94
N VAL A 121 -22.57 -2.38 2.30
CA VAL A 121 -21.74 -2.90 3.40
C VAL A 121 -22.41 -2.73 4.78
N ASP A 122 -23.28 -1.74 4.97
CA ASP A 122 -24.07 -1.61 6.21
C ASP A 122 -25.11 -2.73 6.32
N ALA A 123 -25.64 -3.20 5.18
CA ALA A 123 -26.65 -4.25 5.16
C ALA A 123 -26.02 -5.66 5.14
N ASP A 124 -24.96 -5.86 4.35
CA ASP A 124 -24.32 -7.16 4.16
C ASP A 124 -22.82 -7.00 3.85
N PRO A 125 -21.96 -6.79 4.88
CA PRO A 125 -20.52 -6.64 4.67
C PRO A 125 -19.88 -7.89 4.05
N VAL A 126 -20.42 -9.08 4.36
CA VAL A 126 -19.91 -10.36 3.85
C VAL A 126 -20.21 -10.48 2.36
N GLY A 127 -21.46 -10.24 1.95
CA GLY A 127 -21.87 -10.26 0.54
C GLY A 127 -21.19 -9.17 -0.29
N ALA A 128 -20.96 -7.98 0.29
CA ALA A 128 -20.25 -6.90 -0.38
C ALA A 128 -18.79 -7.30 -0.70
N TRP A 129 -18.08 -7.84 0.29
CA TRP A 129 -16.71 -8.34 0.11
C TRP A 129 -16.66 -9.48 -0.92
N ARG A 130 -17.48 -10.52 -0.75
CA ARG A 130 -17.50 -11.68 -1.67
C ARG A 130 -17.76 -11.25 -3.11
N THR A 131 -18.75 -10.40 -3.36
CA THR A 131 -19.11 -9.97 -4.72
C THR A 131 -17.94 -9.25 -5.41
N MET A 132 -17.30 -8.31 -4.71
CA MET A 132 -16.15 -7.57 -5.24
C MET A 132 -14.94 -8.49 -5.43
N SER A 133 -14.63 -9.33 -4.44
CA SER A 133 -13.48 -10.23 -4.45
C SER A 133 -13.58 -11.30 -5.54
N ASP A 134 -14.74 -11.95 -5.69
CA ASP A 134 -14.99 -12.95 -6.72
C ASP A 134 -14.93 -12.32 -8.12
N GLY A 135 -15.49 -11.11 -8.27
CA GLY A 135 -15.40 -10.34 -9.51
C GLY A 135 -13.96 -10.04 -9.90
N LEU A 136 -13.13 -9.59 -8.96
CA LEU A 136 -11.73 -9.29 -9.22
C LEU A 136 -10.91 -10.55 -9.51
N GLN A 137 -11.16 -11.64 -8.78
CA GLN A 137 -10.52 -12.93 -9.05
C GLN A 137 -10.84 -13.41 -10.47
N ALA A 138 -12.10 -13.29 -10.91
CA ALA A 138 -12.49 -13.63 -12.27
C ALA A 138 -11.78 -12.78 -13.33
N VAL A 139 -11.55 -11.49 -13.07
CA VAL A 139 -10.74 -10.62 -13.95
C VAL A 139 -9.29 -11.09 -14.02
N LEU A 140 -8.69 -11.50 -12.90
CA LEU A 140 -7.30 -11.99 -12.87
C LEU A 140 -7.14 -13.35 -13.54
N ASP A 141 -8.15 -14.23 -13.40
CA ASP A 141 -8.15 -15.57 -13.99
C ASP A 141 -8.47 -15.56 -15.51
N ASP A 142 -9.03 -14.47 -16.03
CA ASP A 142 -9.34 -14.32 -17.45
C ASP A 142 -8.09 -13.99 -18.30
N PRO A 143 -7.66 -14.87 -19.21
CA PRO A 143 -6.53 -14.60 -20.10
C PRO A 143 -6.72 -13.36 -20.97
N ALA A 144 -7.96 -12.95 -21.27
CA ALA A 144 -8.22 -11.73 -22.04
C ALA A 144 -7.91 -10.45 -21.25
N SER A 145 -7.78 -10.54 -19.92
CA SER A 145 -7.43 -9.42 -19.05
C SER A 145 -5.93 -9.28 -18.81
N ALA A 146 -5.12 -10.30 -19.14
CA ALA A 146 -3.67 -10.29 -18.93
C ALA A 146 -2.92 -9.18 -19.68
N GLY A 147 -3.45 -8.74 -20.83
CA GLY A 147 -2.88 -7.65 -21.63
C GLY A 147 -3.38 -6.25 -21.28
N LYS A 148 -4.30 -6.12 -20.31
CA LYS A 148 -4.86 -4.82 -19.93
C LYS A 148 -3.84 -4.00 -19.14
N VAL A 149 -3.87 -2.69 -19.34
CA VAL A 149 -3.02 -1.73 -18.66
C VAL A 149 -3.91 -0.79 -17.85
N LEU A 150 -3.56 -0.59 -16.59
CA LEU A 150 -4.14 0.41 -15.73
C LEU A 150 -3.37 1.72 -15.95
N THR A 151 -4.09 2.76 -16.38
CA THR A 151 -3.56 4.10 -16.61
C THR A 151 -4.12 5.07 -15.59
N ASN A 152 -3.26 5.74 -14.81
CA ASN A 152 -3.70 6.75 -13.85
C ASN A 152 -2.66 7.89 -13.73
N PRO A 153 -3.09 9.17 -13.67
CA PRO A 153 -2.17 10.31 -13.65
C PRO A 153 -1.11 10.31 -12.54
N HIS A 154 -1.40 9.66 -11.40
CA HIS A 154 -0.52 9.66 -10.23
C HIS A 154 0.45 8.48 -10.20
N ILE A 155 0.14 7.37 -10.89
CA ILE A 155 0.93 6.13 -10.87
C ILE A 155 1.46 5.72 -12.25
N GLY A 156 1.05 6.40 -13.32
CA GLY A 156 1.43 6.09 -14.70
C GLY A 156 0.67 4.91 -15.29
N GLU A 157 1.33 4.16 -16.15
CA GLU A 157 0.82 2.95 -16.79
C GLU A 157 1.45 1.71 -16.15
N VAL A 158 0.60 0.78 -15.70
CA VAL A 158 1.01 -0.46 -15.05
C VAL A 158 0.17 -1.61 -15.60
N ALA A 159 0.75 -2.78 -15.85
CA ALA A 159 -0.03 -3.95 -16.26
C ALA A 159 -1.08 -4.28 -15.19
N LEU A 160 -2.31 -4.62 -15.59
CA LEU A 160 -3.42 -4.83 -14.66
C LEU A 160 -3.08 -5.83 -13.53
N PRO A 161 -2.51 -7.03 -13.81
CA PRO A 161 -2.16 -7.97 -12.73
C PRO A 161 -1.14 -7.39 -11.74
N GLU A 162 -0.15 -6.64 -12.25
CA GLU A 162 0.86 -5.97 -11.43
C GLU A 162 0.26 -4.84 -10.59
N ALA A 163 -0.69 -4.09 -11.14
CA ALA A 163 -1.41 -3.05 -10.40
C ALA A 163 -2.27 -3.64 -9.28
N VAL A 164 -2.99 -4.73 -9.53
CA VAL A 164 -3.79 -5.43 -8.52
C VAL A 164 -2.89 -5.95 -7.39
N SER A 165 -1.80 -6.65 -7.73
CA SER A 165 -0.81 -7.15 -6.78
C SER A 165 -0.25 -6.03 -5.88
N ARG A 166 0.23 -4.94 -6.50
CA ARG A 166 0.93 -3.86 -5.79
C ARG A 166 0.03 -3.00 -4.93
N PHE A 167 -1.17 -2.68 -5.40
CA PHE A 167 -2.04 -1.72 -4.74
C PHE A 167 -3.10 -2.40 -3.93
N PHE A 168 -3.86 -3.31 -4.52
CA PHE A 168 -5.03 -3.87 -3.86
C PHE A 168 -4.70 -5.07 -2.98
N THR A 169 -3.97 -6.05 -3.51
CA THR A 169 -3.61 -7.25 -2.76
C THR A 169 -2.73 -6.91 -1.55
N ALA A 170 -1.83 -5.93 -1.69
CA ALA A 170 -1.05 -5.40 -0.57
C ALA A 170 -1.95 -4.75 0.51
N ASP A 171 -2.97 -3.99 0.10
CA ASP A 171 -3.92 -3.34 1.02
C ASP A 171 -4.78 -4.37 1.77
N VAL A 172 -5.31 -5.38 1.07
CA VAL A 172 -6.04 -6.51 1.66
C VAL A 172 -5.17 -7.23 2.69
N PHE A 173 -3.89 -7.48 2.39
CA PHE A 173 -2.99 -8.15 3.32
C PHE A 173 -2.79 -7.37 4.62
N MET A 174 -2.56 -6.04 4.54
CA MET A 174 -2.41 -5.21 5.73
C MET A 174 -3.72 -5.15 6.54
N HIS A 175 -4.84 -4.94 5.86
CA HIS A 175 -6.15 -4.84 6.49
C HIS A 175 -6.71 -6.18 7.01
N THR A 176 -6.11 -7.31 6.61
CA THR A 176 -6.38 -8.61 7.23
C THR A 176 -6.06 -8.59 8.72
N TRP A 177 -4.93 -7.98 9.11
CA TRP A 177 -4.59 -7.83 10.53
C TRP A 177 -5.55 -6.88 11.25
N ASP A 178 -5.91 -5.76 10.62
CA ASP A 178 -6.84 -4.79 11.20
C ASP A 178 -8.20 -5.44 11.53
N LEU A 179 -8.75 -6.22 10.58
CA LEU A 179 -10.02 -6.94 10.78
C LEU A 179 -9.89 -8.05 11.82
N ALA A 180 -8.84 -8.88 11.76
CA ALA A 180 -8.63 -9.97 12.71
C ALA A 180 -8.51 -9.45 14.15
N ARG A 181 -7.70 -8.41 14.36
CA ARG A 181 -7.52 -7.74 15.67
C ARG A 181 -8.84 -7.10 16.15
N ALA A 182 -9.57 -6.42 15.27
CA ALA A 182 -10.86 -5.79 15.60
C ALA A 182 -11.95 -6.81 15.97
N THR A 183 -11.88 -8.02 15.44
CA THR A 183 -12.90 -9.07 15.63
C THR A 183 -12.48 -10.13 16.65
N GLY A 184 -11.23 -10.11 17.11
CA GLY A 184 -10.67 -11.09 18.06
C GLY A 184 -10.38 -12.45 17.42
N GLN A 185 -10.12 -12.48 16.13
CA GLN A 185 -9.72 -13.67 15.37
C GLN A 185 -8.18 -13.82 15.34
N ASP A 186 -7.68 -14.94 14.78
CA ASP A 186 -6.23 -15.11 14.58
C ASP A 186 -5.69 -14.07 13.60
N GLU A 187 -4.74 -13.29 14.06
CA GLU A 187 -4.16 -12.15 13.34
C GLU A 187 -2.73 -12.43 12.84
N THR A 188 -2.29 -13.69 12.92
CA THR A 188 -0.95 -14.10 12.49
C THR A 188 -0.85 -13.98 10.97
N LEU A 189 -0.12 -12.99 10.46
CA LEU A 189 0.16 -12.82 9.04
C LEU A 189 1.33 -13.71 8.60
N ASP A 190 1.46 -13.93 7.28
CA ASP A 190 2.60 -14.66 6.73
C ASP A 190 3.91 -13.87 6.96
N PRO A 191 4.91 -14.42 7.70
CA PRO A 191 6.12 -13.69 8.03
C PRO A 191 6.98 -13.32 6.81
N GLN A 192 7.00 -14.16 5.77
CA GLN A 192 7.78 -13.90 4.56
C GLN A 192 7.18 -12.72 3.79
N ARG A 193 5.86 -12.64 3.70
CA ARG A 193 5.11 -11.55 3.09
C ARG A 193 5.29 -10.25 3.88
N CYS A 194 5.24 -10.30 5.20
CA CYS A 194 5.57 -9.17 6.07
C CYS A 194 6.98 -8.64 5.78
N ALA A 195 7.98 -9.54 5.64
CA ALA A 195 9.36 -9.16 5.35
C ALA A 195 9.49 -8.48 3.97
N VAL A 196 8.89 -9.08 2.95
CA VAL A 196 8.84 -8.59 1.57
C VAL A 196 8.21 -7.20 1.49
N MET A 197 7.05 -7.02 2.13
CA MET A 197 6.35 -5.74 2.14
C MET A 197 7.12 -4.67 2.90
N LEU A 198 7.65 -4.99 4.09
CA LEU A 198 8.44 -4.05 4.87
C LEU A 198 9.67 -3.58 4.08
N ALA A 199 10.45 -4.50 3.52
CA ALA A 199 11.63 -4.17 2.72
C ALA A 199 11.29 -3.33 1.46
N GLY A 200 10.12 -3.56 0.85
CA GLY A 200 9.64 -2.77 -0.28
C GLY A 200 9.17 -1.36 0.09
N MET A 201 8.60 -1.19 1.27
CA MET A 201 8.07 0.09 1.75
C MET A 201 9.12 0.98 2.43
N GLU A 202 10.13 0.41 3.10
CA GLU A 202 11.17 1.15 3.83
C GLU A 202 11.84 2.25 2.99
N PRO A 203 12.25 2.02 1.72
CA PRO A 203 12.85 3.07 0.88
C PRO A 203 11.89 4.19 0.47
N LEU A 204 10.58 3.98 0.64
CA LEU A 204 9.51 4.89 0.23
C LEU A 204 8.89 5.65 1.41
N ASP A 205 9.45 5.54 2.61
CA ASP A 205 8.85 6.04 3.85
C ASP A 205 8.34 7.48 3.77
N ASP A 206 9.18 8.44 3.36
CA ASP A 206 8.79 9.85 3.25
C ASP A 206 7.59 10.05 2.31
N LEU A 207 7.56 9.33 1.19
CA LEU A 207 6.45 9.37 0.23
C LEU A 207 5.17 8.76 0.82
N LEU A 208 5.31 7.64 1.53
CA LEU A 208 4.18 6.96 2.17
C LEU A 208 3.58 7.84 3.28
N ARG A 209 4.38 8.54 4.09
CA ARG A 209 3.84 9.50 5.07
C ARG A 209 3.19 10.70 4.41
N ALA A 210 3.81 11.24 3.36
CA ALA A 210 3.25 12.38 2.62
C ALA A 210 1.90 12.06 1.96
N SER A 211 1.62 10.79 1.67
CA SER A 211 0.32 10.35 1.15
C SER A 211 -0.84 10.53 2.14
N GLY A 212 -0.56 10.53 3.45
CA GLY A 212 -1.57 10.50 4.51
C GLY A 212 -2.27 9.16 4.71
N GLN A 213 -1.99 8.14 3.89
CA GLN A 213 -2.56 6.78 4.01
C GLN A 213 -1.86 5.93 5.08
N TYR A 214 -0.63 6.30 5.43
CA TYR A 214 0.16 5.61 6.43
C TYR A 214 0.41 6.55 7.62
N GLY A 215 0.04 6.09 8.82
CA GLY A 215 0.20 6.85 10.07
C GLY A 215 1.67 7.06 10.47
N PRO A 216 1.97 7.79 11.55
CA PRO A 216 3.32 7.84 12.10
C PRO A 216 3.78 6.43 12.49
N LYS A 217 5.07 6.12 12.31
CA LYS A 217 5.62 4.84 12.77
C LYS A 217 5.46 4.69 14.28
N VAL A 218 5.23 3.47 14.72
CA VAL A 218 5.20 3.11 16.14
C VAL A 218 6.57 2.55 16.53
N ASP A 219 7.08 2.96 17.70
CA ASP A 219 8.35 2.41 18.20
C ASP A 219 8.12 0.99 18.73
N VAL A 220 8.97 0.06 18.27
CA VAL A 220 8.99 -1.34 18.72
C VAL A 220 10.43 -1.76 19.00
N PRO A 221 10.66 -2.79 19.85
CA PRO A 221 11.99 -3.33 20.08
C PRO A 221 12.72 -3.71 18.78
N GLU A 222 14.04 -3.53 18.74
CA GLU A 222 14.84 -3.85 17.54
C GLU A 222 14.81 -5.35 17.19
N ASP A 223 14.59 -6.21 18.19
CA ASP A 223 14.46 -7.66 18.07
C ASP A 223 13.02 -8.14 17.88
N ALA A 224 12.06 -7.21 17.70
CA ALA A 224 10.68 -7.56 17.38
C ALA A 224 10.58 -8.39 16.09
N ASP A 225 9.60 -9.29 16.05
CA ASP A 225 9.33 -10.10 14.87
C ASP A 225 8.93 -9.23 13.67
N VAL A 226 9.02 -9.81 12.47
CA VAL A 226 8.84 -9.05 11.22
C VAL A 226 7.43 -8.55 10.99
N GLN A 227 6.40 -9.25 11.49
CA GLN A 227 5.02 -8.76 11.43
C GLN A 227 4.88 -7.53 12.33
N THR A 228 5.34 -7.61 13.58
CA THR A 228 5.35 -6.48 14.52
C THR A 228 6.04 -5.25 13.92
N ARG A 229 7.22 -5.43 13.31
CA ARG A 229 7.94 -4.34 12.64
C ARG A 229 7.21 -3.78 11.41
N MET A 230 6.58 -4.64 10.60
CA MET A 230 5.79 -4.20 9.44
C MET A 230 4.59 -3.37 9.87
N LEU A 231 3.80 -3.85 10.85
CA LEU A 231 2.65 -3.15 11.42
C LEU A 231 3.06 -1.79 12.00
N ALA A 232 4.12 -1.78 12.82
CA ALA A 232 4.68 -0.58 13.39
C ALA A 232 5.13 0.43 12.32
N PHE A 233 5.75 -0.06 11.23
CA PHE A 233 6.12 0.77 10.08
C PHE A 233 4.89 1.39 9.40
N ILE A 234 3.81 0.65 9.20
CA ILE A 234 2.60 1.19 8.55
C ILE A 234 1.74 2.05 9.51
N GLY A 235 2.19 2.23 10.75
CA GLY A 235 1.57 3.12 11.75
C GLY A 235 0.44 2.46 12.55
N ARG A 236 0.43 1.12 12.61
CA ARG A 236 -0.45 0.33 13.49
C ARG A 236 0.33 0.07 14.78
N ASP A 237 -0.31 0.24 15.94
CA ASP A 237 0.31 -0.14 17.23
C ASP A 237 0.12 -1.65 17.45
N PRO A 238 1.17 -2.47 17.46
CA PRO A 238 1.04 -3.91 17.69
C PRO A 238 0.48 -4.27 19.07
N ARG A 239 0.53 -3.32 20.02
CA ARG A 239 -0.04 -3.45 21.37
C ARG A 239 -1.44 -2.86 21.46
N TRP A 240 -2.06 -2.49 20.34
CA TRP A 240 -3.43 -1.99 20.33
C TRP A 240 -4.38 -3.02 20.95
N GLU A 241 -5.23 -2.57 21.84
CA GLU A 241 -6.27 -3.40 22.44
C GLU A 241 -7.64 -2.79 22.12
N GLN A 242 -8.62 -3.67 21.93
CA GLN A 242 -10.01 -3.27 21.80
C GLN A 242 -10.40 -2.43 23.03
N PRO A 243 -10.89 -1.19 22.85
CA PRO A 243 -11.39 -0.44 23.98
C PRO A 243 -12.57 -1.15 24.62
N ALA A 244 -12.60 -1.17 25.95
CA ALA A 244 -13.73 -1.70 26.68
C ALA A 244 -15.04 -1.01 26.24
N PRO A 245 -16.17 -1.74 26.18
CA PRO A 245 -17.45 -1.12 25.86
C PRO A 245 -17.73 0.04 26.82
N ALA A 246 -18.18 1.17 26.26
CA ALA A 246 -18.58 2.31 27.08
C ALA A 246 -19.71 1.85 28.02
N SER A 247 -19.46 1.99 29.32
CA SER A 247 -20.43 1.64 30.38
C SER A 247 -21.58 2.63 30.46
#